data_AF-A0AAY5EIX7-F1
#
_entry.id   AF-A0AAY5EIX7-F1
#
_cell.length_a   1.000
_cell.length_b   1.000
_cell.length_c   1.000
_cell.angle_alpha   90.00
_cell.angle_beta   90.00
_cell.angle_gamma   90.00
#
_symmetry.space_group_name_H-M   'P 1'
#
loop_
_entity.id
_entity.type
_entity.pdbx_description
1 polymer ?
#
loop_
_entity_poly.entity_id
_entity_poly.type
_entity_poly.pdbx_seq_one_letter_code
_entity_poly.pdbx_strand_id
1 'polypeptide(L)'
;MSHVFLDHNHLSSDRRHLHLIKLTEQRASSPVNPPVHETVKGLFASPEAYKGDPEACEGFIVQSELFLGYQPRLSDQKKVSFVISRLTGKVKAMWLLPHRDWDCPITLKEGAVPPLCSIYPLSQDEEQAMEQYIKEALQQGYAQPSTSPASAGVFFMKKRDGA
;
A
#
# COMPACT_ATOMS: atom_id res chain seq x y z
N MET A 1 -38.71 -48.35 29.45
CA MET A 1 -40.17 -48.19 29.59
C MET A 1 -40.46 -47.54 30.93
N SER A 2 -41.32 -46.51 30.93
CA SER A 2 -41.82 -45.73 32.09
C SER A 2 -40.75 -44.90 32.85
N HIS A 3 -40.98 -43.67 33.29
CA HIS A 3 -42.22 -43.08 33.80
C HIS A 3 -42.22 -41.55 33.63
N VAL A 4 -43.39 -41.01 33.29
CA VAL A 4 -43.76 -39.59 33.30
C VAL A 4 -43.98 -39.14 34.74
N PHE A 5 -43.59 -37.91 35.10
CA PHE A 5 -44.35 -37.09 36.05
C PHE A 5 -44.23 -35.60 35.67
N LEU A 6 -45.39 -35.01 35.37
CA LEU A 6 -45.65 -33.57 35.38
C LEU A 6 -45.63 -33.11 36.83
N ASP A 7 -45.16 -31.89 37.06
CA ASP A 7 -45.78 -31.07 38.11
C ASP A 7 -46.15 -29.69 37.56
N HIS A 8 -47.39 -29.34 37.88
CA HIS A 8 -48.12 -28.13 37.52
C HIS A 8 -48.09 -27.20 38.74
N ASN A 9 -48.22 -25.89 38.49
CA ASN A 9 -48.34 -24.77 39.44
C ASN A 9 -47.02 -24.01 39.69
N HIS A 10 -46.97 -22.68 39.69
CA HIS A 10 -48.01 -21.72 40.02
C HIS A 10 -47.80 -20.39 39.27
N LEU A 11 -48.94 -19.81 38.87
CA LEU A 11 -49.11 -18.53 38.21
C LEU A 11 -48.57 -17.35 39.05
N SER A 12 -48.36 -16.23 38.37
CA SER A 12 -48.34 -14.86 38.90
C SER A 12 -46.95 -14.24 39.13
N SER A 13 -46.52 -13.42 38.18
CA SER A 13 -46.10 -12.03 38.42
C SER A 13 -45.15 -11.55 37.33
N ASP A 14 -45.66 -11.18 36.14
CA ASP A 14 -44.87 -10.30 35.26
C ASP A 14 -45.69 -9.43 34.30
N ARG A 15 -46.79 -8.86 34.80
CA ARG A 15 -47.56 -7.81 34.11
C ARG A 15 -46.89 -6.42 34.16
N ARG A 16 -45.68 -6.28 34.73
CA ARG A 16 -44.91 -5.03 34.73
C ARG A 16 -43.93 -4.92 33.55
N HIS A 17 -43.66 -6.02 32.85
CA HIS A 17 -42.67 -6.00 31.77
C HIS A 17 -43.23 -5.51 30.42
N LEU A 18 -44.56 -5.59 30.23
CA LEU A 18 -45.19 -5.19 28.97
C LEU A 18 -45.62 -3.71 28.91
N HIS A 19 -45.48 -2.95 30.01
CA HIS A 19 -45.79 -1.50 30.02
C HIS A 19 -44.58 -0.62 29.71
N LEU A 20 -43.35 -1.12 29.92
CA LEU A 20 -42.12 -0.38 29.62
C LEU A 20 -41.77 -0.38 28.12
N ILE A 21 -42.28 -1.34 27.34
CA ILE A 21 -42.01 -1.43 25.89
C ILE A 21 -42.98 -0.54 25.07
N LYS A 22 -44.06 -0.02 25.68
CA LYS A 22 -45.07 0.80 24.98
C LYS A 22 -44.96 2.32 25.19
N LEU A 23 -43.96 2.82 25.91
CA LEU A 23 -43.77 4.26 26.15
C LEU A 23 -42.59 4.90 25.39
N THR A 24 -41.87 4.14 24.57
CA THR A 24 -40.68 4.65 23.86
C THR A 24 -40.89 4.91 22.36
N GLU A 25 -42.08 4.63 21.82
CA GLU A 25 -42.50 5.14 20.51
C GLU A 25 -43.59 6.19 20.70
N GLN A 26 -43.19 7.45 20.87
CA GLN A 26 -43.88 8.63 20.33
C GLN A 26 -43.20 9.93 20.78
N ARG A 27 -42.38 10.52 19.90
CA ARG A 27 -42.62 11.82 19.25
C ARG A 27 -41.30 12.45 18.80
N ALA A 28 -41.33 12.88 17.54
CA ALA A 28 -40.24 13.42 16.76
C ALA A 28 -39.74 14.81 17.20
N SER A 29 -38.59 15.15 16.61
CA SER A 29 -37.98 16.49 16.38
C SER A 29 -37.17 17.11 17.53
N SER A 30 -35.85 16.88 17.50
CA SER A 30 -34.83 17.91 17.19
C SER A 30 -33.46 17.23 17.10
N PRO A 31 -32.65 17.46 16.04
CA PRO A 31 -31.33 16.85 15.96
C PRO A 31 -30.41 17.50 17.01
N VAL A 32 -30.08 16.73 18.04
CA VAL A 32 -28.99 17.04 18.96
C VAL A 32 -27.70 17.03 18.14
N ASN A 33 -27.15 18.21 17.90
CA ASN A 33 -25.81 18.36 17.33
C ASN A 33 -24.81 17.58 18.22
N PRO A 34 -24.00 16.66 17.68
CA PRO A 34 -22.84 16.14 18.38
C PRO A 34 -21.86 17.30 18.65
N PRO A 35 -20.99 17.20 19.68
CA PRO A 35 -20.01 18.24 19.98
C PRO A 35 -19.23 18.53 18.71
N VAL A 36 -19.24 19.80 18.33
CA VAL A 36 -18.47 20.36 17.23
C VAL A 36 -17.01 20.00 17.51
N HIS A 37 -16.52 18.89 16.96
CA HIS A 37 -15.09 18.82 16.65
C HIS A 37 -14.91 19.74 15.47
N GLU A 38 -14.79 21.01 15.85
CA GLU A 38 -14.61 22.16 15.01
C GLU A 38 -13.56 21.81 13.97
N THR A 39 -14.05 21.65 12.76
CA THR A 39 -13.41 22.06 11.51
C THR A 39 -12.01 22.64 11.72
N VAL A 40 -11.03 21.75 11.82
CA VAL A 40 -9.70 22.04 11.25
C VAL A 40 -9.62 21.34 9.89
N LYS A 41 -10.70 21.43 9.09
CA LYS A 41 -10.58 21.39 7.63
C LYS A 41 -10.06 22.75 7.19
N GLY A 42 -8.80 23.05 7.52
CA GLY A 42 -8.41 24.45 7.61
C GLY A 42 -7.04 24.85 7.09
N LEU A 43 -6.04 23.97 7.02
CA LEU A 43 -4.70 24.47 6.66
C LEU A 43 -3.94 23.64 5.63
N PHE A 44 -4.26 22.36 5.41
CA PHE A 44 -3.55 21.55 4.42
C PHE A 44 -4.50 20.58 3.73
N ALA A 45 -4.62 20.70 2.41
CA ALA A 45 -5.36 19.73 1.62
C ALA A 45 -4.62 18.38 1.70
N SER A 46 -5.31 17.33 2.14
CA SER A 46 -4.75 15.98 2.05
C SER A 46 -4.43 15.66 0.58
N PRO A 47 -3.29 14.99 0.27
CA PRO A 47 -2.93 14.60 -1.08
C PRO A 47 -4.07 13.94 -1.83
N GLU A 48 -4.26 14.34 -3.08
CA GLU A 48 -5.19 13.68 -3.97
C GLU A 48 -4.75 12.22 -4.25
N ALA A 49 -5.70 11.42 -4.72
CA ALA A 49 -5.42 10.04 -5.06
C ALA A 49 -4.49 9.96 -6.29
N TYR A 50 -3.30 9.38 -6.11
CA TYR A 50 -2.30 9.30 -7.16
C TYR A 50 -2.43 8.00 -7.96
N LYS A 51 -2.53 8.11 -9.29
CA LYS A 51 -2.71 6.97 -10.21
C LYS A 51 -1.42 6.53 -10.91
N GLY A 52 -0.30 7.23 -10.70
CA GLY A 52 0.95 6.98 -11.43
C GLY A 52 1.15 7.86 -12.66
N ASP A 53 0.45 8.99 -12.75
CA ASP A 53 0.64 9.96 -13.82
C ASP A 53 1.94 10.76 -13.57
N PRO A 54 2.91 10.78 -14.51
CA PRO A 54 4.15 11.53 -14.32
C PRO A 54 3.92 13.03 -14.13
N GLU A 55 2.92 13.64 -14.78
CA GLU A 55 2.69 15.09 -14.68
C GLU A 55 2.13 15.50 -13.31
N ALA A 56 1.35 14.62 -12.67
CA ALA A 56 0.78 14.84 -11.34
C ALA A 56 1.72 14.40 -10.19
N CYS A 57 2.88 13.80 -10.51
CA CYS A 57 3.79 13.22 -9.53
C CYS A 57 4.37 14.28 -8.58
N GLU A 58 4.88 15.38 -9.14
CA GLU A 58 5.51 16.45 -8.36
C GLU A 58 4.52 17.09 -7.38
N GLY A 59 3.30 17.40 -7.85
CA GLY A 59 2.23 17.93 -7.00
C GLY A 59 1.86 16.98 -5.86
N PHE A 60 1.74 15.68 -6.15
CA PHE A 60 1.47 14.66 -5.15
C PHE A 60 2.58 14.56 -4.08
N ILE A 61 3.84 14.61 -4.49
CA ILE A 61 5.00 14.55 -3.58
C ILE A 61 5.02 15.77 -2.68
N VAL A 62 4.95 16.98 -3.25
CA VAL A 62 4.96 18.23 -2.49
C VAL A 62 3.81 18.27 -1.48
N GLN A 63 2.61 17.87 -1.90
CA GLN A 63 1.44 17.84 -1.02
C GLN A 63 1.58 16.79 0.10
N SER A 64 2.19 15.63 -0.21
CA SER A 64 2.45 14.58 0.77
C SER A 64 3.52 15.01 1.79
N GLU A 65 4.60 15.63 1.33
CA GLU A 65 5.65 16.17 2.20
C GLU A 65 5.12 17.26 3.13
N LEU A 66 4.32 18.20 2.61
CA LEU A 66 3.67 19.24 3.42
C LEU A 66 2.79 18.63 4.51
N PHE A 67 1.97 17.63 4.15
CA PHE A 67 1.08 16.95 5.09
C PHE A 67 1.87 16.20 6.18
N LEU A 68 2.94 15.50 5.81
CA LEU A 68 3.77 14.74 6.74
C LEU A 68 4.67 15.64 7.60
N GLY A 69 5.18 16.73 7.04
CA GLY A 69 5.99 17.74 7.74
C GLY A 69 5.21 18.46 8.84
N TYR A 70 3.90 18.62 8.65
CA TYR A 70 3.00 19.15 9.68
C TYR A 70 2.70 18.14 10.81
N GLN A 71 2.92 16.84 10.56
CA GLN A 71 2.71 15.76 11.53
C GLN A 71 4.04 15.07 11.89
N PRO A 72 5.04 15.79 12.46
CA PRO A 72 6.39 15.27 12.65
C PRO A 72 6.48 14.12 13.66
N ARG A 73 5.42 13.89 14.46
CA ARG A 73 5.34 12.80 15.44
C ARG A 73 4.97 11.45 14.81
N LEU A 74 4.71 11.41 13.51
CA LEU A 74 4.31 10.19 12.82
C LEU A 74 5.53 9.28 12.63
N SER A 75 5.41 8.00 12.99
CA SER A 75 6.45 7.00 12.71
C SER A 75 6.55 6.75 11.21
N ASP A 76 7.72 6.34 10.72
CA ASP A 76 7.92 6.12 9.29
C ASP A 76 6.95 5.08 8.71
N GLN A 77 6.63 4.03 9.48
CA GLN A 77 5.58 3.08 9.11
C GLN A 77 4.22 3.76 8.87
N LYS A 78 3.84 4.70 9.74
CA LYS A 78 2.58 5.44 9.60
C LYS A 78 2.63 6.44 8.43
N LYS A 79 3.78 7.09 8.19
CA LYS A 79 4.00 7.95 7.00
C LYS A 79 3.86 7.15 5.70
N VAL A 80 4.53 6.02 5.61
CA VAL A 80 4.47 5.10 4.47
C VAL A 80 3.04 4.59 4.27
N SER A 81 2.36 4.17 5.35
CA SER A 81 0.96 3.72 5.28
C SER A 81 0.01 4.79 4.74
N PHE A 82 0.26 6.06 5.09
CA PHE A 82 -0.52 7.19 4.61
C PHE A 82 -0.31 7.42 3.10
N VAL A 83 0.94 7.45 2.64
CA VAL A 83 1.27 7.63 1.21
C VAL A 83 0.66 6.50 0.38
N ILE A 84 0.82 5.24 0.83
CA ILE A 84 0.22 4.07 0.17
C ILE A 84 -1.30 4.15 0.13
N SER A 85 -1.94 4.68 1.19
CA SER A 85 -3.38 4.90 1.21
C SER A 85 -3.85 5.84 0.09
N ARG A 86 -3.00 6.78 -0.33
CA ARG A 86 -3.29 7.75 -1.40
C ARG A 86 -2.97 7.21 -2.79
N LEU A 87 -2.24 6.11 -2.94
CA LEU A 87 -2.04 5.45 -4.22
C LEU A 87 -3.32 4.74 -4.70
N THR A 88 -3.56 4.74 -6.01
CA THR A 88 -4.69 4.06 -6.68
C THR A 88 -4.28 3.35 -7.98
N GLY A 89 -5.14 2.48 -8.51
CA GLY A 89 -4.91 1.81 -9.79
C GLY A 89 -3.66 0.92 -9.83
N LYS A 90 -2.93 0.97 -10.95
CA LYS A 90 -1.76 0.12 -11.21
C LYS A 90 -0.62 0.38 -10.21
N VAL A 91 -0.39 1.63 -9.83
CA VAL A 91 0.67 1.96 -8.85
C VAL A 91 0.35 1.41 -7.48
N LYS A 92 -0.91 1.48 -7.03
CA LYS A 92 -1.31 0.86 -5.76
C LYS A 92 -1.12 -0.65 -5.82
N ALA A 93 -1.51 -1.30 -6.92
CA ALA A 93 -1.31 -2.73 -7.09
C ALA A 93 0.19 -3.07 -7.02
N MET A 94 1.03 -2.41 -7.81
CA MET A 94 2.48 -2.69 -7.85
C MET A 94 3.16 -2.51 -6.48
N TRP A 95 2.81 -1.47 -5.73
CA TRP A 95 3.35 -1.20 -4.39
C TRP A 95 2.78 -2.10 -3.30
N LEU A 96 1.52 -2.52 -3.44
CA LEU A 96 0.87 -3.40 -2.48
C LEU A 96 1.12 -4.87 -2.77
N LEU A 97 1.79 -5.24 -3.87
CA LEU A 97 2.20 -6.61 -4.11
C LEU A 97 3.23 -6.97 -3.04
N PRO A 98 2.83 -7.71 -2.00
CA PRO A 98 3.78 -8.20 -1.03
C PRO A 98 4.65 -9.22 -1.74
N HIS A 99 5.83 -9.48 -1.19
CA HIS A 99 6.56 -10.70 -1.51
C HIS A 99 5.57 -11.86 -1.43
N ARG A 100 5.38 -12.57 -2.55
CA ARG A 100 4.36 -13.62 -2.64
C ARG A 100 4.97 -14.91 -2.15
N ASP A 101 4.16 -15.81 -1.59
CA ASP A 101 4.60 -17.15 -1.22
C ASP A 101 5.13 -17.97 -2.44
N TRP A 102 4.82 -17.53 -3.66
CA TRP A 102 5.28 -18.10 -4.93
C TRP A 102 6.53 -17.43 -5.50
N ASP A 103 7.09 -16.42 -4.83
CA ASP A 103 8.34 -15.82 -5.27
C ASP A 103 9.44 -16.88 -5.09
N CYS A 104 10.05 -17.31 -6.19
CA CYS A 104 11.09 -18.34 -6.15
C CYS A 104 12.39 -17.77 -5.56
N PRO A 105 12.81 -18.16 -4.34
CA PRO A 105 14.05 -17.65 -3.76
C PRO A 105 15.25 -18.19 -4.54
N ILE A 106 16.16 -17.30 -4.94
CA ILE A 106 17.44 -17.68 -5.54
C ILE A 106 18.43 -17.87 -4.39
N THR A 107 18.46 -19.08 -3.83
CA THR A 107 19.39 -19.41 -2.74
C THR A 107 20.76 -19.73 -3.31
N LEU A 108 21.77 -18.96 -2.90
CA LEU A 108 23.17 -19.25 -3.20
C LEU A 108 23.60 -20.51 -2.43
N LYS A 109 24.43 -21.36 -3.05
CA LYS A 109 25.02 -22.51 -2.34
C LYS A 109 25.90 -22.00 -1.19
N GLU A 110 25.96 -22.75 -0.09
CA GLU A 110 26.78 -22.39 1.06
C GLU A 110 28.25 -22.21 0.66
N GLY A 111 28.84 -21.07 1.02
CA GLY A 111 30.21 -20.70 0.62
C GLY A 111 30.38 -20.23 -0.83
N ALA A 112 29.31 -20.12 -1.62
CA ALA A 112 29.39 -19.60 -2.98
C ALA A 112 29.62 -18.08 -2.98
N VAL A 113 30.75 -17.66 -3.57
CA VAL A 113 31.04 -16.26 -3.83
C VAL A 113 30.50 -15.91 -5.22
N PRO A 114 29.67 -14.87 -5.36
CA PRO A 114 29.17 -14.46 -6.66
C PRO A 114 30.36 -14.05 -7.56
N PRO A 115 30.30 -14.36 -8.87
CA PRO A 115 31.38 -14.03 -9.78
C PRO A 115 31.53 -12.52 -9.90
N LEU A 116 32.78 -12.06 -9.91
CA LEU A 116 33.13 -10.71 -10.33
C LEU A 116 33.53 -10.78 -11.80
N CYS A 117 32.65 -10.33 -12.70
CA CYS A 117 32.96 -10.29 -14.12
C CYS A 117 33.79 -9.06 -14.49
N SER A 118 34.78 -9.25 -15.37
CA SER A 118 35.44 -8.14 -16.07
C SER A 118 34.48 -7.50 -17.06
N ILE A 119 34.64 -6.19 -17.26
CA ILE A 119 33.94 -5.44 -18.30
C ILE A 119 34.60 -5.81 -19.65
N TYR A 120 33.78 -6.18 -20.64
CA TYR A 120 34.26 -6.37 -22.01
C TYR A 120 34.48 -5.00 -22.67
N PRO A 121 35.55 -4.83 -23.47
CA PRO A 121 35.73 -3.60 -24.24
C PRO A 121 34.57 -3.46 -25.24
N LEU A 122 33.89 -2.32 -25.18
CA LEU A 122 32.81 -1.96 -26.09
C LEU A 122 33.35 -1.05 -27.20
N SER A 123 32.78 -1.14 -28.39
CA SER A 123 32.95 -0.10 -29.40
C SER A 123 32.21 1.19 -28.98
N GLN A 124 32.54 2.32 -29.60
CA GLN A 124 31.92 3.61 -29.28
C GLN A 124 30.38 3.58 -29.45
N ASP A 125 29.88 2.91 -30.49
CA ASP A 125 28.44 2.78 -30.73
C ASP A 125 27.76 1.91 -29.66
N GLU A 126 28.43 0.84 -29.21
CA GLU A 126 27.93 -0.05 -28.15
C GLU A 126 27.94 0.61 -26.78
N GLU A 127 28.94 1.46 -26.50
CA GLU A 127 29.02 2.25 -25.27
C GLU A 127 27.84 3.23 -25.17
N GLN A 128 27.57 3.98 -26.25
CA GLN A 128 26.42 4.89 -26.30
C GLN A 128 25.08 4.14 -26.16
N ALA A 129 24.94 2.99 -26.80
CA ALA A 129 23.75 2.15 -26.66
C ALA A 129 23.59 1.63 -25.23
N MET A 130 24.69 1.28 -24.55
CA MET A 130 24.68 0.82 -23.16
C MET A 130 24.28 1.94 -22.21
N GLU A 131 24.84 3.14 -22.36
CA GLU A 131 24.48 4.32 -21.55
C GLU A 131 23.00 4.67 -21.69
N GLN A 132 22.49 4.68 -22.93
CA GLN A 132 21.09 4.94 -23.21
C GLN A 132 20.18 3.88 -22.58
N TYR A 133 20.53 2.59 -22.70
CA TYR A 133 19.78 1.51 -22.06
C TYR A 133 19.74 1.64 -20.54
N ILE A 134 20.88 1.95 -19.89
CA ILE A 134 20.95 2.14 -18.44
C ILE A 134 20.06 3.31 -18.02
N LYS A 135 20.12 4.44 -18.73
CA LYS A 135 19.30 5.63 -18.45
C LYS A 135 17.82 5.33 -18.54
N GLU A 136 17.40 4.60 -19.58
CA GLU A 136 16.00 4.18 -19.75
C GLU A 136 15.56 3.20 -18.67
N ALA A 137 16.39 2.22 -18.32
CA ALA A 137 16.09 1.23 -17.28
C ALA A 137 15.97 1.87 -15.89
N LEU A 138 16.80 2.88 -15.60
CA LEU A 138 16.70 3.69 -14.37
C LEU A 138 15.42 4.53 -14.36
N GLN A 139 15.09 5.19 -15.48
CA GLN A 139 13.87 5.99 -15.59
C GLN A 139 12.59 5.14 -15.46
N GLN A 140 12.61 3.91 -15.97
CA GLN A 140 11.50 2.96 -15.87
C GLN A 140 11.43 2.25 -14.51
N GLY A 141 12.47 2.38 -13.67
CA GLY A 141 12.55 1.73 -12.36
C GLY A 141 12.82 0.23 -12.42
N TYR A 142 13.30 -0.29 -13.55
CA TYR A 142 13.71 -1.71 -13.67
C TYR A 142 15.07 -1.99 -13.05
N ALA A 143 15.95 -0.99 -13.02
CA ALA A 143 17.27 -1.07 -12.40
C ALA A 143 17.41 0.01 -11.33
N GLN A 144 18.31 -0.24 -10.37
CA GLN A 144 18.70 0.74 -9.35
C GLN A 144 20.19 0.59 -9.04
N PRO A 145 20.88 1.67 -8.65
CA PRO A 145 22.27 1.57 -8.18
C PRO A 145 22.36 0.60 -7.00
N SER A 146 23.33 -0.31 -7.03
CA SER A 146 23.57 -1.27 -5.94
C SER A 146 25.05 -1.41 -5.66
N THR A 147 25.39 -1.67 -4.39
CA THR A 147 26.77 -1.94 -3.94
C THR A 147 26.94 -3.44 -3.70
N SER A 148 26.62 -4.23 -4.73
CA SER A 148 26.76 -5.69 -4.65
C SER A 148 28.19 -6.10 -5.00
N PRO A 149 28.78 -7.11 -4.33
CA PRO A 149 30.09 -7.66 -4.71
C PRO A 149 30.03 -8.51 -5.99
N ALA A 150 28.83 -8.74 -6.53
CA ALA A 150 28.59 -9.50 -7.74
C ALA A 150 28.59 -8.60 -8.98
N SER A 151 29.12 -9.08 -10.09
CA SER A 151 29.03 -8.39 -11.39
C SER A 151 28.79 -9.39 -12.50
N ALA A 152 28.03 -9.00 -13.51
CA ALA A 152 27.77 -9.76 -14.72
C ALA A 152 28.21 -8.97 -15.96
N GLY A 153 28.81 -9.66 -16.93
CA GLY A 153 29.14 -9.05 -18.22
C GLY A 153 27.89 -8.82 -19.07
N VAL A 154 27.91 -7.77 -19.88
CA VAL A 154 26.87 -7.45 -20.87
C VAL A 154 27.48 -7.45 -22.26
N PHE A 155 26.75 -7.93 -23.26
CA PHE A 155 27.16 -7.94 -24.65
C PHE A 155 25.96 -7.71 -25.57
N PHE A 156 26.21 -7.14 -26.74
CA PHE A 156 25.18 -6.87 -27.74
C PHE A 156 25.08 -8.01 -28.75
N MET A 157 23.86 -8.34 -29.17
CA MET A 157 23.60 -9.31 -30.23
C MET A 157 22.69 -8.68 -31.27
N LYS A 158 22.95 -8.98 -32.55
CA LYS A 158 22.04 -8.61 -33.64
C LYS A 158 20.82 -9.53 -33.60
N LYS A 159 19.63 -8.94 -33.56
CA LYS A 159 18.37 -9.69 -33.68
C LYS A 159 18.23 -10.23 -35.11
N ARG A 160 17.68 -11.44 -35.26
CA ARG A 160 17.61 -12.16 -36.55
C ARG A 160 16.81 -11.43 -37.64
N ASP A 161 15.84 -10.63 -37.25
CA ASP A 161 15.09 -9.75 -38.14
C ASP A 161 15.01 -8.39 -37.42
N GLY A 162 16.09 -7.62 -37.50
CA GLY A 162 16.10 -6.21 -37.11
C GLY A 162 15.66 -5.38 -38.32
N ALA A 163 14.87 -4.33 -38.09
CA ALA A 163 14.45 -3.37 -39.12
C ALA A 163 15.58 -2.93 -40.06
#